data_AF-A0A6L9W0W3-F1
#
_entry.id   AF-A0A6L9W0W3-F1
#
_cell.length_a   1.000
_cell.length_b   1.000
_cell.length_c   1.000
_cell.angle_alpha   90.00
_cell.angle_beta   90.00
_cell.angle_gamma   90.00
#
_symmetry.space_group_name_H-M   'P 1'
#
loop_
_entity.id
_entity.type
_entity.pdbx_description
1 polymer ?
#
loop_
_entity_poly.entity_id
_entity_poly.type
_entity_poly.pdbx_seq_one_letter_code
_entity_poly.pdbx_strand_id
1 'polypeptide(L)' 'MRAGQITRSGGPEVPDVVDVPEPGAGPGQKAYDVSTAGMNYADTHHRLSRN' A
#
# COMPACT_ATOMS: atom_id res chain seq x y z
N MET A 1 4.81 8.15 -6.74
CA MET A 1 3.82 8.48 -5.70
C MET A 1 4.31 8.20 -4.28
N ARG A 2 3.66 8.78 -3.27
CA ARG A 2 3.80 8.39 -1.86
C ARG A 2 2.88 7.21 -1.54
N ALA A 3 3.36 6.25 -0.74
CA ALA A 3 2.60 5.09 -0.33
C ALA A 3 2.91 4.68 1.12
N GLY A 4 1.92 4.16 1.84
CA GLY A 4 2.14 3.44 3.09
C GLY A 4 2.63 2.02 2.77
N GLN A 5 3.82 1.65 3.26
CA GLN A 5 4.44 0.35 3.00
C GLN A 5 4.68 -0.43 4.29
N ILE A 6 4.34 -1.72 4.26
CA ILE A 6 4.57 -2.67 5.35
C ILE A 6 5.67 -3.63 4.91
N THR A 7 6.84 -3.59 5.57
CA THR A 7 8.01 -4.43 5.25
C THR A 7 8.28 -5.53 6.30
N ARG A 8 7.60 -5.47 7.44
CA ARG A 8 7.67 -6.45 8.55
C ARG A 8 6.32 -6.55 9.26
N SER A 9 6.10 -7.62 10.00
CA SER A 9 4.92 -7.73 10.88
C SER A 9 5.12 -6.94 12.18
N GLY A 10 4.02 -6.43 12.75
CA GLY A 10 3.98 -5.78 14.07
C GLY A 10 2.68 -5.00 14.27
N GLY A 11 2.68 -4.05 15.19
CA GLY A 11 1.51 -3.22 15.49
C GLY A 11 1.26 -2.10 14.46
N PRO A 12 0.27 -1.23 14.72
CA PRO A 12 -0.09 -0.12 13.82
C PRO A 12 1.02 0.91 13.61
N GLU A 13 2.09 0.88 14.41
CA GLU A 13 3.28 1.73 14.30
C GLU A 13 4.27 1.30 13.21
N VAL A 14 4.06 0.15 12.56
CA VAL A 14 4.98 -0.43 11.59
C VAL A 14 4.94 0.18 10.18
N PRO A 15 3.79 0.58 9.60
CA PRO A 15 3.76 1.12 8.25
C PRO A 15 4.56 2.41 8.12
N ASP A 16 5.47 2.46 7.15
CA ASP A 16 6.24 3.66 6.81
C ASP A 16 5.63 4.35 5.58
N VAL A 17 5.70 5.68 5.53
CA VAL A 17 5.37 6.43 4.31
C VAL A 17 6.63 6.59 3.47
N VAL A 18 6.62 5.99 2.29
CA VAL A 18 7.77 5.96 1.37
C VAL A 18 7.40 6.52 0.01
N ASP A 19 8.40 6.96 -0.74
CA ASP A 19 8.26 7.27 -2.16
C ASP A 19 8.51 6.02 -3.01
N VAL A 20 7.59 5.73 -3.92
CA VAL A 20 7.67 4.61 -4.87
C VAL A 20 7.42 5.10 -6.30
N PRO A 21 7.90 4.38 -7.33
CA PRO A 21 7.57 4.68 -8.71
C PRO A 21 6.06 4.70 -8.96
N GLU A 22 5.62 5.52 -9.91
CA GLU A 22 4.22 5.56 -10.30
C GLU A 22 3.81 4.24 -10.99
N PRO A 23 2.68 3.62 -10.62
CA PRO A 23 2.24 2.40 -11.26
C PRO A 23 1.74 2.67 -12.69
N GLY A 24 2.19 1.85 -13.63
CA GLY A 24 1.64 1.83 -14.99
C GLY A 24 0.38 0.97 -15.07
N ALA A 25 -0.63 1.41 -15.82
CA ALA A 25 -1.79 0.59 -16.14
C ALA A 25 -1.49 -0.35 -17.32
N GLY A 26 -1.65 -1.66 -17.13
CA GLY A 26 -1.57 -2.64 -18.21
C GLY A 26 -2.84 -2.69 -19.08
N PRO A 27 -2.90 -3.59 -20.09
CA PRO A 27 -4.07 -3.75 -20.93
C PRO A 27 -5.35 -4.03 -20.11
N GLY A 28 -6.37 -3.20 -20.30
CA GLY A 28 -7.65 -3.31 -19.58
C GLY A 28 -7.65 -2.77 -18.14
N GLN A 29 -6.51 -2.28 -17.63
CA GLN A 29 -6.42 -1.66 -16.30
C GLN A 29 -6.57 -0.14 -16.38
N LYS A 30 -6.87 0.48 -15.24
CA LYS A 30 -6.89 1.94 -15.06
C LYS A 30 -6.02 2.30 -13.86
N ALA A 31 -5.20 3.33 -14.01
CA ALA A 31 -4.53 3.99 -12.90
C ALA A 31 -5.42 5.13 -12.41
N TYR A 32 -5.47 5.35 -11.09
CA TYR A 32 -6.26 6.39 -10.46
C TYR A 32 -5.38 7.23 -9.56
N ASP A 33 -5.58 8.54 -9.57
CA ASP A 33 -5.03 9.43 -8.57
C ASP A 33 -5.90 9.37 -7.30
N VAL A 34 -5.30 8.94 -6.19
CA VAL A 34 -6.01 8.64 -4.95
C VAL A 34 -5.88 9.83 -3.99
N SER A 35 -6.98 10.54 -3.75
CA SER A 35 -7.02 11.66 -2.80
C SER A 35 -7.17 11.23 -1.35
N THR A 36 -7.80 10.06 -1.10
CA THR A 36 -8.05 9.51 0.24
C THR A 36 -8.06 7.99 0.22
N ALA A 37 -7.52 7.36 1.27
CA ALA A 37 -7.61 5.92 1.50
C ALA A 37 -8.20 5.65 2.89
N GLY A 38 -9.15 4.72 2.97
CA GLY A 38 -9.73 4.27 4.24
C GLY A 38 -8.90 3.16 4.88
N MET A 39 -8.81 3.16 6.20
CA MET A 39 -8.23 2.05 6.97
C MET A 39 -9.31 1.05 7.39
N ASN A 40 -8.98 -0.24 7.34
CA ASN A 40 -9.84 -1.33 7.72
C ASN A 40 -9.19 -2.20 8.81
N TYR A 41 -9.99 -2.90 9.60
CA TYR A 41 -9.47 -3.88 10.58
C TYR A 41 -8.68 -5.03 9.91
N ALA A 42 -8.99 -5.34 8.65
CA ALA A 42 -8.24 -6.32 7.87
C ALA A 42 -6.76 -5.91 7.66
N ASP A 43 -6.46 -4.61 7.67
CA ASP A 43 -5.10 -4.11 7.39
C ASP A 43 -4.12 -4.47 8.51
N THR A 44 -4.59 -4.65 9.75
CA THR A 44 -3.74 -5.10 10.87
C THR A 44 -3.39 -6.58 10.79
N HIS A 45 -4.03 -7.34 9.89
CA HIS A 45 -3.83 -8.77 9.70
C HIS A 45 -3.08 -9.07 8.39
N HIS A 46 -2.47 -8.06 7.78
CA HIS A 46 -1.75 -8.20 6.53
C HIS A 46 -0.60 -9.21 6.67
N ARG A 47 -0.56 -10.21 5.80
CA ARG A 47 0.58 -11.13 5.69
C ARG A 47 1.65 -10.47 4.84
N LEU A 48 2.92 -10.61 5.20
CA LEU A 48 4.01 -10.08 4.38
C LEU A 48 3.87 -10.60 2.95
N SER A 49 3.76 -9.67 1.99
CA SER A 49 3.74 -9.99 0.57
C SER A 49 5.01 -10.77 0.26
N ARG A 50 4.86 -12.02 -0.20
CA ARG A 50 5.99 -12.78 -0.71
C ARG A 50 6.33 -12.21 -2.08
N ASN A 51 7.60 -11.85 -2.26
CA ASN A 51 8.16 -11.49 -3.57
C ASN A 51 8.02 -12.65 -4.56
#